data_AF-A0A355A4W8-F1
#
_entry.id   AF-A0A355A4W8-F1
#
_cell.length_a   1.000
_cell.length_b   1.000
_cell.length_c   1.000
_cell.angle_alpha   90.00
_cell.angle_beta   90.00
_cell.angle_gamma   90.00
#
_symmetry.space_group_name_H-M   'P 1'
#
loop_
_entity.id
_entity.type
_entity.pdbx_description
1 polymer ?
#
loop_
_entity_poly.entity_id
_entity_poly.type
_entity_poly.pdbx_seq_one_letter_code
_entity_poly.pdbx_strand_id
1 'polypeptide(L)'
;MVKKRFYRILPLVLILLFLAGCGKSKSPSGYTPKLTSLQVSTPSVEKVTGVVVAPKGTQQFTAKGFDQKGKEMKGITFKWSVDTTEAGTISEGLFTADDNEGEYEVICEAKGIVRRVSVHVGLRQLTSIQVNTPSDVGVAGVMVAPTKTQQFMAKGLDQKGNEMENIDFTWSVDLAGMGTIDETGLFTAGETEGKCMVVCKAGDKEKQVSVQISTGSFCIALAGEQLVADSQTAWANFVQSPRLAKILNNQLMPSAGIIAFVFEETIDQVMRKELFYVEPGRYTEEGLWEIIWGGGASDTPYEGTWTYITEDWAYEDGTFERVVFGTWTLMVTREVVGENDHFTFDLRYKKADDETDTYEGMLIQPSLNLSEPEPGKAYSGHSEYQINFAIANGPSGALQLVGDSTQMMIIEEEYYDEEYDETYLEYDYIMVETTGNASGNFTYN
;
A
#
# COMPACT_ATOMS: atom_id res chain seq x y z
N MET A 1 -28.25 -34.43 23.84
CA MET A 1 -27.19 -35.47 23.74
C MET A 1 -26.46 -35.11 22.46
N VAL A 2 -25.35 -34.37 22.54
CA VAL A 2 -24.71 -33.78 21.35
C VAL A 2 -24.17 -34.92 20.48
N LYS A 3 -24.84 -35.20 19.36
CA LYS A 3 -24.32 -36.12 18.35
C LYS A 3 -23.15 -35.40 17.68
N LYS A 4 -21.92 -35.78 18.04
CA LYS A 4 -20.71 -35.33 17.32
C LYS A 4 -20.86 -35.71 15.86
N ARG A 5 -20.81 -34.72 14.97
CA ARG A 5 -20.71 -34.93 13.53
C ARG A 5 -19.71 -33.91 13.00
N PHE A 6 -18.74 -34.40 12.25
CA PHE A 6 -17.66 -33.60 11.66
C PHE A 6 -18.06 -33.20 10.23
N TYR A 7 -17.83 -31.93 9.86
CA TYR A 7 -18.07 -31.38 8.51
C TYR A 7 -16.94 -30.42 8.09
N ARG A 8 -16.99 -30.03 6.81
CA ARG A 8 -15.91 -29.65 5.90
C ARG A 8 -15.13 -28.44 6.39
N ILE A 9 -13.83 -28.42 6.16
CA ILE A 9 -13.03 -27.19 6.21
C ILE A 9 -13.14 -26.54 4.83
N LEU A 10 -13.43 -25.24 4.78
CA LEU A 10 -13.07 -24.35 3.68
C LEU A 10 -12.15 -23.27 4.28
N PRO A 11 -10.82 -23.47 4.33
CA PRO A 11 -9.87 -22.56 4.90
C PRO A 11 -9.82 -21.35 3.98
N LEU A 12 -10.56 -20.32 4.37
CA LEU A 12 -10.38 -18.97 3.88
C LEU A 12 -9.04 -18.47 4.46
N VAL A 13 -7.92 -18.94 3.90
CA VAL A 13 -6.60 -18.40 4.22
C VAL A 13 -6.52 -17.04 3.55
N LEU A 14 -6.77 -15.98 4.31
CA LEU A 14 -6.51 -14.63 3.82
C LEU A 14 -4.98 -14.43 3.72
N ILE A 15 -4.37 -14.93 2.64
CA ILE A 15 -2.95 -14.75 2.34
C ILE A 15 -2.73 -13.29 1.98
N LEU A 16 -2.42 -12.51 3.01
CA LEU A 16 -1.85 -11.17 2.91
C LEU A 16 -0.38 -11.27 2.44
N LEU A 17 -0.16 -11.76 1.21
CA LEU A 17 1.11 -11.54 0.51
C LEU A 17 1.09 -10.16 -0.14
N PHE A 18 1.88 -9.27 0.46
CA PHE A 18 2.09 -7.87 0.12
C PHE A 18 2.31 -7.64 -1.37
N LEU A 19 1.31 -7.08 -2.04
CA LEU A 19 1.50 -6.38 -3.29
C LEU A 19 0.54 -5.19 -3.40
N ALA A 20 0.62 -4.33 -2.39
CA ALA A 20 0.07 -2.98 -2.38
C ALA A 20 1.14 -1.96 -1.93
N GLY A 21 1.86 -1.40 -2.91
CA GLY A 21 1.83 0.05 -3.05
C GLY A 21 0.53 0.40 -3.76
N CYS A 22 -0.60 0.43 -3.06
CA CYS A 22 -1.15 1.64 -2.47
C CYS A 22 -1.76 1.36 -1.09
N GLY A 23 -1.50 2.23 -0.12
CA GLY A 23 -1.56 1.89 1.30
C GLY A 23 -2.92 1.56 1.88
N LYS A 24 -2.92 0.61 2.83
CA LYS A 24 -3.16 0.87 4.25
C LYS A 24 -2.48 -0.19 5.13
N SER A 25 -1.32 0.20 5.64
CA SER A 25 -0.67 -0.13 6.93
C SER A 25 -0.61 -1.58 7.43
N LYS A 26 0.64 -2.06 7.48
CA LYS A 26 1.21 -2.89 8.57
C LYS A 26 0.59 -2.54 9.94
N SER A 27 0.32 -3.54 10.77
CA SER A 27 0.65 -3.46 12.20
C SER A 27 1.93 -4.27 12.43
N PRO A 28 3.10 -3.62 12.47
CA PRO A 28 4.29 -4.18 13.08
C PRO A 28 4.31 -3.78 14.56
N SER A 29 4.77 -4.68 15.42
CA SER A 29 5.43 -4.37 16.71
C SER A 29 4.99 -3.07 17.42
N GLY A 30 4.06 -3.17 18.38
CA GLY A 30 3.89 -2.14 19.42
C GLY A 30 3.77 -0.68 18.94
N TYR A 31 3.32 -0.45 17.70
CA TYR A 31 3.22 0.88 17.14
C TYR A 31 1.98 1.59 17.68
N THR A 32 2.12 2.21 18.84
CA THR A 32 1.15 3.20 19.28
C THR A 32 1.51 4.55 18.62
N PRO A 33 0.69 5.06 17.68
CA PRO A 33 0.97 6.34 17.04
C PRO A 33 0.86 7.45 18.09
N LYS A 34 1.99 8.09 18.37
CA LYS A 34 2.08 9.23 19.28
C LYS A 34 2.28 10.48 18.44
N LEU A 35 1.47 11.50 18.71
CA LEU A 35 1.62 12.80 18.06
C LEU A 35 3.01 13.36 18.39
N THR A 36 3.81 13.64 17.36
CA THR A 36 5.17 14.19 17.51
C THR A 36 5.31 15.56 16.87
N SER A 37 4.52 15.87 15.84
CA SER A 37 4.62 17.15 15.14
C SER A 37 3.27 17.64 14.64
N LEU A 38 3.20 18.96 14.48
CA LEU A 38 2.08 19.68 13.91
C LEU A 38 2.53 20.44 12.66
N GLN A 39 1.70 20.38 11.63
CA GLN A 39 1.81 21.21 10.43
C GLN A 39 0.61 22.12 10.37
N VAL A 40 0.86 23.40 10.13
CA VAL A 40 -0.19 24.40 9.87
C VAL A 40 -0.13 24.76 8.39
N SER A 41 -1.30 24.94 7.79
CA SER A 41 -1.51 25.31 6.39
C SER A 41 -2.54 26.42 6.26
N THR A 42 -2.46 27.17 5.17
CA THR A 42 -3.51 28.08 4.68
C THR A 42 -4.12 27.50 3.39
N PRO A 43 -5.20 28.06 2.83
CA PRO A 43 -5.73 27.61 1.54
C PRO A 43 -4.71 27.61 0.39
N SER A 44 -3.68 28.48 0.46
CA SER A 44 -2.68 28.64 -0.61
C SER A 44 -1.32 28.00 -0.29
N VAL A 45 -1.02 27.68 0.96
CA VAL A 45 0.30 27.21 1.40
C VAL A 45 0.18 26.00 2.33
N GLU A 46 0.71 24.85 1.90
CA GLU A 46 0.62 23.58 2.65
C GLU A 46 1.49 23.57 3.92
N LYS A 47 2.63 24.28 3.93
CA LYS A 47 3.51 24.38 5.09
C LYS A 47 3.84 25.84 5.37
N VAL A 48 2.98 26.50 6.13
CA VAL A 48 3.13 27.92 6.41
C VAL A 48 4.09 28.16 7.58
N THR A 49 4.99 29.13 7.40
CA THR A 49 5.90 29.63 8.44
C THR A 49 5.54 31.04 8.87
N GLY A 50 4.94 31.83 7.96
CA GLY A 50 4.26 33.06 8.31
C GLY A 50 3.34 33.59 7.21
N VAL A 51 2.47 34.52 7.59
CA VAL A 51 1.50 35.17 6.69
C VAL A 51 1.45 36.67 6.95
N VAL A 52 0.85 37.39 6.00
CA VAL A 52 0.51 38.80 6.12
C VAL A 52 -1.01 38.91 6.04
N VAL A 53 -1.62 39.61 6.99
CA VAL A 53 -3.07 39.81 7.08
C VAL A 53 -3.32 41.30 7.21
N ALA A 54 -4.19 41.87 6.36
CA ALA A 54 -4.54 43.29 6.48
C ALA A 54 -5.19 43.58 7.86
N PRO A 55 -5.11 44.81 8.38
CA PRO A 55 -5.88 45.22 9.55
C PRO A 55 -7.38 44.88 9.36
N LYS A 56 -8.00 44.27 10.38
CA LYS A 56 -9.37 43.69 10.33
C LYS A 56 -9.61 42.59 9.30
N GLY A 57 -8.57 42.16 8.60
CA GLY A 57 -8.60 41.03 7.67
C GLY A 57 -8.69 39.70 8.40
N THR A 58 -9.03 38.67 7.65
CA THR A 58 -9.14 37.31 8.16
C THR A 58 -8.24 36.34 7.42
N GLN A 59 -7.69 35.35 8.11
CA GLN A 59 -6.93 34.25 7.52
C GLN A 59 -7.37 32.91 8.13
N GLN A 60 -7.81 31.98 7.30
CA GLN A 60 -8.09 30.62 7.75
C GLN A 60 -6.78 29.83 7.84
N PHE A 61 -6.54 29.24 9.00
CA PHE A 61 -5.53 28.22 9.22
C PHE A 61 -6.17 26.86 9.38
N THR A 62 -5.46 25.84 8.94
CA THR A 62 -5.80 24.43 9.14
C THR A 62 -4.58 23.72 9.73
N ALA A 63 -4.79 22.67 10.50
CA ALA A 63 -3.71 21.92 11.11
C ALA A 63 -3.85 20.43 10.84
N LYS A 64 -2.70 19.78 10.72
CA LYS A 64 -2.56 18.32 10.66
C LYS A 64 -1.56 17.88 11.73
N GLY A 65 -1.87 16.77 12.39
CA GLY A 65 -0.97 16.13 13.34
C GLY A 65 -0.29 14.92 12.70
N PHE A 66 1.01 14.74 12.95
CA PHE A 66 1.78 13.62 12.43
C PHE A 66 2.42 12.84 13.58
N ASP A 67 2.52 11.53 13.38
CA ASP A 67 3.13 10.61 14.33
C ASP A 67 4.66 10.50 14.17
N GLN A 68 5.30 9.68 15.01
CA GLN A 68 6.75 9.46 15.01
C GLN A 68 7.33 8.94 13.68
N LYS A 69 6.49 8.45 12.76
CA LYS A 69 6.90 7.99 11.43
C LYS A 69 6.51 8.97 10.31
N GLY A 70 5.99 10.15 10.65
CA GLY A 70 5.54 11.15 9.70
C GLY A 70 4.21 10.81 9.04
N LYS A 71 3.40 9.90 9.61
CA LYS A 71 2.06 9.59 9.11
C LYS A 71 1.02 10.51 9.76
N GLU A 72 0.11 11.04 8.95
CA GLU A 72 -0.98 11.90 9.42
C GLU A 72 -1.94 11.14 10.36
N MET A 73 -2.23 11.73 11.53
CA MET A 73 -3.17 11.21 12.53
C MET A 73 -4.54 11.88 12.37
N LYS A 74 -5.61 11.08 12.36
CA LYS A 74 -7.01 11.56 12.32
C LYS A 74 -7.57 11.75 13.73
N GLY A 75 -8.61 12.58 13.86
CA GLY A 75 -9.31 12.81 15.13
C GLY A 75 -8.52 13.63 16.16
N ILE A 76 -7.52 14.40 15.73
CA ILE A 76 -6.78 15.32 16.61
C ILE A 76 -7.58 16.62 16.74
N THR A 77 -7.89 17.00 17.98
CA THR A 77 -8.45 18.32 18.30
C THR A 77 -7.32 19.33 18.46
N PHE A 78 -7.42 20.44 17.74
CA PHE A 78 -6.44 21.53 17.77
C PHE A 78 -6.99 22.70 18.58
N LYS A 79 -6.21 23.19 19.54
CA LYS A 79 -6.49 24.42 20.26
C LYS A 79 -5.73 25.55 19.57
N TRP A 80 -6.45 26.62 19.27
CA TRP A 80 -5.90 27.80 18.62
C TRP A 80 -5.88 28.98 19.58
N SER A 81 -4.79 29.73 19.59
CA SER A 81 -4.67 30.98 20.31
C SER A 81 -3.74 31.94 19.58
N VAL A 82 -3.73 33.19 20.04
CA VAL A 82 -2.76 34.21 19.65
C VAL A 82 -1.83 34.47 20.84
N ASP A 83 -0.62 34.93 20.58
CA ASP A 83 0.37 35.30 21.60
C ASP A 83 -0.07 36.53 22.43
N THR A 84 -0.78 37.46 21.80
CA THR A 84 -1.32 38.68 22.44
C THR A 84 -2.70 39.03 21.88
N THR A 85 -3.55 39.65 22.70
CA THR A 85 -4.87 40.14 22.25
C THR A 85 -4.77 41.31 21.26
N GLU A 86 -3.62 41.99 21.18
CA GLU A 86 -3.39 43.06 20.20
C GLU A 86 -3.31 42.52 18.77
N ALA A 87 -2.96 41.24 18.61
CA ALA A 87 -2.96 40.54 17.32
C ALA A 87 -4.37 40.40 16.74
N GLY A 88 -5.38 40.25 17.60
CA GLY A 88 -6.77 39.95 17.25
C GLY A 88 -7.29 38.69 17.92
N THR A 89 -8.15 37.95 17.21
CA THR A 89 -8.80 36.73 17.76
C THR A 89 -8.68 35.56 16.79
N ILE A 90 -8.73 34.34 17.31
CA ILE A 90 -8.76 33.12 16.49
C ILE A 90 -9.77 32.12 17.05
N SER A 91 -10.61 31.56 16.18
CA SER A 91 -11.59 30.54 16.54
C SER A 91 -11.64 29.48 15.44
N GLU A 92 -11.52 28.19 15.79
CA GLU A 92 -11.50 27.08 14.84
C GLU A 92 -10.51 27.29 13.67
N GLY A 93 -9.35 27.90 13.97
CA GLY A 93 -8.31 28.23 13.00
C GLY A 93 -8.58 29.48 12.16
N LEU A 94 -9.76 30.11 12.25
CA LEU A 94 -10.03 31.38 11.57
C LEU A 94 -9.49 32.54 12.41
N PHE A 95 -8.36 33.09 11.99
CA PHE A 95 -7.77 34.28 12.60
C PHE A 95 -8.42 35.54 12.02
N THR A 96 -8.78 36.48 12.89
CA THR A 96 -9.26 37.83 12.55
C THR A 96 -8.33 38.83 13.21
N ALA A 97 -7.61 39.60 12.39
CA ALA A 97 -6.65 40.59 12.85
C ALA A 97 -7.35 41.78 13.54
N ASP A 98 -6.69 42.40 14.50
CA ASP A 98 -7.10 43.72 15.01
C ASP A 98 -6.59 44.86 14.11
N ASP A 99 -6.78 46.12 14.53
CA ASP A 99 -6.26 47.31 13.83
C ASP A 99 -4.75 47.55 14.09
N ASN A 100 -4.15 46.87 15.06
CA ASN A 100 -2.77 47.14 15.46
C ASN A 100 -1.79 46.46 14.50
N GLU A 101 -1.19 47.26 13.60
CA GLU A 101 -0.11 46.78 12.74
C GLU A 101 1.07 46.28 13.58
N GLY A 102 1.64 45.13 13.21
CA GLY A 102 2.68 44.49 14.00
C GLY A 102 2.98 43.05 13.63
N GLU A 103 3.93 42.46 14.34
CA GLU A 103 4.30 41.05 14.25
C GLU A 103 3.75 40.30 15.46
N TYR A 104 3.02 39.23 15.20
CA TYR A 104 2.34 38.41 16.19
C TYR A 104 2.50 36.93 15.86
N GLU A 105 1.99 36.06 16.71
CA GLU A 105 2.00 34.62 16.50
C GLU A 105 0.60 34.00 16.64
N VAL A 106 0.23 33.20 15.64
CA VAL A 106 -0.85 32.22 15.79
C VAL A 106 -0.26 30.91 16.30
N ILE A 107 -0.85 30.41 17.38
CA ILE A 107 -0.38 29.23 18.11
C ILE A 107 -1.41 28.12 17.94
N CYS A 108 -0.95 26.97 17.45
CA CYS A 108 -1.72 25.73 17.35
C CYS A 108 -1.14 24.72 18.34
N GLU A 109 -1.96 24.23 19.25
CA GLU A 109 -1.58 23.21 20.23
C GLU A 109 -2.46 21.97 20.12
N ALA A 110 -1.84 20.79 20.17
CA ALA A 110 -2.56 19.54 20.38
C ALA A 110 -1.72 18.57 21.21
N LYS A 111 -2.32 17.98 22.25
CA LYS A 111 -1.69 16.99 23.14
C LYS A 111 -0.30 17.41 23.66
N GLY A 112 -0.12 18.70 23.96
CA GLY A 112 1.15 19.28 24.46
C GLY A 112 2.20 19.58 23.39
N ILE A 113 1.94 19.30 22.11
CA ILE A 113 2.78 19.76 21.00
C ILE A 113 2.28 21.12 20.54
N VAL A 114 3.20 22.08 20.39
CA VAL A 114 2.90 23.46 20.01
C VAL A 114 3.56 23.78 18.68
N ARG A 115 2.81 24.37 17.75
CA ARG A 115 3.31 24.98 16.52
C ARG A 115 2.93 26.45 16.48
N ARG A 116 3.91 27.29 16.17
CA ARG A 116 3.77 28.74 16.01
C ARG A 116 3.87 29.11 14.54
N VAL A 117 3.07 30.08 14.13
CA VAL A 117 3.08 30.69 12.79
C VAL A 117 3.15 32.20 12.99
N SER A 118 4.14 32.84 12.37
CA SER A 118 4.27 34.31 12.43
C SER A 118 3.16 34.95 11.59
N VAL A 119 2.50 35.95 12.15
CA VAL A 119 1.47 36.74 11.48
C VAL A 119 1.86 38.20 11.53
N HIS A 120 2.09 38.78 10.35
CA HIS A 120 2.25 40.22 10.22
C HIS A 120 0.88 40.86 9.95
N VAL A 121 0.38 41.68 10.87
CA VAL A 121 -0.81 42.50 10.62
C VAL A 121 -0.36 43.77 9.92
N GLY A 122 -0.79 43.95 8.67
CA GLY A 122 -0.37 45.04 7.80
C GLY A 122 -0.68 44.74 6.33
N LEU A 123 -0.34 45.67 5.44
CA LEU A 123 -0.52 45.47 4.00
C LEU A 123 0.59 44.58 3.41
N ARG A 124 0.22 43.73 2.44
CA ARG A 124 1.20 42.97 1.65
C ARG A 124 1.97 43.92 0.75
N GLN A 125 3.29 43.79 0.75
CA GLN A 125 4.17 44.59 -0.09
C GLN A 125 5.11 43.67 -0.85
N LEU A 126 5.35 43.96 -2.13
CA LEU A 126 6.32 43.24 -2.94
C LEU A 126 7.73 43.52 -2.40
N THR A 127 8.41 42.49 -1.90
CA THR A 127 9.77 42.64 -1.36
C THR A 127 10.83 42.04 -2.27
N SER A 128 10.50 41.01 -3.03
CA SER A 128 11.46 40.37 -3.93
C SER A 128 10.78 39.73 -5.14
N ILE A 129 11.56 39.53 -6.20
CA ILE A 129 11.15 38.80 -7.39
C ILE A 129 11.94 37.50 -7.46
N GLN A 130 11.25 36.40 -7.66
CA GLN A 130 11.84 35.12 -8.01
C GLN A 130 11.64 34.90 -9.51
N VAL A 131 12.70 34.51 -10.22
CA VAL A 131 12.63 34.10 -11.63
C VAL A 131 13.06 32.65 -11.71
N ASN A 132 12.23 31.80 -12.30
CA ASN A 132 12.57 30.41 -12.52
C ASN A 132 13.68 30.31 -13.57
N THR A 133 14.77 29.64 -13.23
CA THR A 133 15.83 29.23 -14.16
C THR A 133 15.71 27.73 -14.41
N PRO A 134 15.80 27.25 -15.66
CA PRO A 134 16.02 25.84 -15.91
C PRO A 134 17.43 25.48 -15.42
N SER A 135 17.49 24.96 -14.20
CA SER A 135 18.33 23.84 -13.75
C SER A 135 18.86 24.05 -12.33
N ASP A 136 18.32 23.21 -11.43
CA ASP A 136 18.91 22.75 -10.17
C ASP A 136 20.21 21.92 -10.36
N VAL A 137 20.93 22.10 -11.47
CA VAL A 137 22.12 21.32 -11.82
C VAL A 137 23.37 22.21 -11.75
N GLY A 138 23.56 22.92 -10.63
CA GLY A 138 24.87 23.43 -10.19
C GLY A 138 25.68 24.37 -11.12
N VAL A 139 25.20 24.71 -12.32
CA VAL A 139 25.84 25.67 -13.23
C VAL A 139 25.21 27.04 -12.97
N ALA A 140 26.02 28.00 -12.51
CA ALA A 140 25.57 29.37 -12.30
C ALA A 140 25.28 30.06 -13.64
N GLY A 141 24.04 29.98 -14.12
CA GLY A 141 23.54 30.70 -15.30
C GLY A 141 22.77 29.83 -16.30
N VAL A 142 21.96 30.46 -17.13
CA VAL A 142 21.15 29.82 -18.19
C VAL A 142 21.93 29.84 -19.51
N MET A 143 22.04 28.71 -20.20
CA MET A 143 22.78 28.61 -21.48
C MET A 143 21.80 28.54 -22.66
N VAL A 144 21.96 29.37 -23.69
CA VAL A 144 21.06 29.40 -24.86
C VAL A 144 21.88 29.46 -26.16
N ALA A 145 21.55 28.63 -27.15
CA ALA A 145 22.22 28.71 -28.46
C ALA A 145 21.74 29.94 -29.26
N PRO A 146 22.53 30.51 -30.19
CA PRO A 146 22.10 31.63 -31.01
C PRO A 146 20.77 31.37 -31.72
N THR A 147 19.93 32.40 -31.81
CA THR A 147 18.57 32.37 -32.40
C THR A 147 17.57 31.45 -31.70
N LYS A 148 17.95 30.74 -30.63
CA LYS A 148 17.04 29.90 -29.85
C LYS A 148 16.38 30.68 -28.73
N THR A 149 15.29 30.12 -28.23
CA THR A 149 14.46 30.75 -27.22
C THR A 149 14.55 30.04 -25.88
N GLN A 150 14.29 30.79 -24.80
CA GLN A 150 14.21 30.29 -23.44
C GLN A 150 13.06 31.00 -22.71
N GLN A 151 12.14 30.23 -22.14
CA GLN A 151 11.05 30.78 -21.34
C GLN A 151 11.55 31.08 -19.93
N PHE A 152 11.28 32.30 -19.46
CA PHE A 152 11.39 32.69 -18.05
C PHE A 152 10.00 32.88 -17.47
N MET A 153 9.86 32.58 -16.17
CA MET A 153 8.65 32.86 -15.39
C MET A 153 9.06 33.58 -14.12
N ALA A 154 8.32 34.63 -13.77
CA ALA A 154 8.56 35.42 -12.57
C ALA A 154 7.42 35.25 -11.56
N LYS A 155 7.77 35.36 -10.28
CA LYS A 155 6.86 35.40 -9.14
C LYS A 155 7.24 36.56 -8.22
N GLY A 156 6.25 37.29 -7.75
CA GLY A 156 6.44 38.36 -6.79
C GLY A 156 6.25 37.77 -5.40
N LEU A 157 7.20 38.00 -4.49
CA LEU A 157 7.12 37.52 -3.12
C LEU A 157 6.96 38.69 -2.16
N ASP A 158 6.10 38.51 -1.16
CA ASP A 158 5.90 39.45 -0.07
C ASP A 158 6.96 39.33 1.03
N GLN A 159 6.84 40.16 2.07
CA GLN A 159 7.76 40.20 3.21
C GLN A 159 7.89 38.88 3.99
N LYS A 160 7.00 37.91 3.79
CA LYS A 160 7.06 36.57 4.39
C LYS A 160 7.51 35.49 3.40
N GLY A 161 7.84 35.88 2.17
CA GLY A 161 8.21 34.97 1.09
C GLY A 161 7.01 34.29 0.43
N ASN A 162 5.79 34.76 0.68
CA ASN A 162 4.60 34.21 0.05
C ASN A 162 4.36 34.87 -1.31
N GLU A 163 3.89 34.09 -2.28
CA GLU A 163 3.59 34.57 -3.63
C GLU A 163 2.44 35.58 -3.63
N MET A 164 2.63 36.69 -4.34
CA MET A 164 1.63 37.72 -4.59
C MET A 164 1.05 37.52 -5.99
N GLU A 165 -0.28 37.53 -6.08
CA GLU A 165 -0.99 37.45 -7.35
C GLU A 165 -1.09 38.83 -8.01
N ASN A 166 -1.34 38.84 -9.33
CA ASN A 166 -1.59 40.06 -10.13
C ASN A 166 -0.43 41.08 -10.05
N ILE A 167 0.81 40.59 -10.03
CA ILE A 167 2.01 41.42 -10.17
C ILE A 167 2.34 41.58 -11.65
N ASP A 168 2.41 42.83 -12.10
CA ASP A 168 2.87 43.15 -13.45
C ASP A 168 4.40 43.11 -13.52
N PHE A 169 4.92 42.25 -14.40
CA PHE A 169 6.35 42.10 -14.65
C PHE A 169 6.75 42.78 -15.95
N THR A 170 7.88 43.49 -15.92
CA THR A 170 8.52 44.05 -17.10
C THR A 170 9.85 43.36 -17.33
N TRP A 171 10.09 42.94 -18.57
CA TRP A 171 11.26 42.18 -18.96
C TRP A 171 12.18 43.00 -19.86
N SER A 172 13.49 42.81 -19.70
CA SER A 172 14.48 43.43 -20.59
C SER A 172 15.76 42.59 -20.62
N VAL A 173 16.60 42.85 -21.63
CA VAL A 173 17.96 42.32 -21.72
C VAL A 173 18.92 43.48 -21.52
N ASP A 174 19.90 43.33 -20.64
CA ASP A 174 20.84 44.40 -20.25
C ASP A 174 21.73 44.90 -21.40
N LEU A 175 22.08 44.01 -22.33
CA LEU A 175 22.98 44.27 -23.46
C LEU A 175 22.24 44.21 -24.79
N ALA A 176 22.24 45.33 -25.51
CA ALA A 176 21.71 45.41 -26.86
C ALA A 176 22.46 44.45 -27.81
N GLY A 177 21.72 43.73 -28.66
CA GLY A 177 22.29 42.77 -29.62
C GLY A 177 22.51 41.36 -29.06
N MET A 178 22.42 41.15 -27.74
CA MET A 178 22.49 39.83 -27.12
C MET A 178 21.16 39.07 -27.17
N GLY A 179 20.07 39.70 -27.62
CA GLY A 179 18.77 39.05 -27.76
C GLY A 179 17.61 39.99 -27.49
N THR A 180 16.41 39.45 -27.52
CA THR A 180 15.16 40.12 -27.15
C THR A 180 14.40 39.28 -26.13
N ILE A 181 13.50 39.90 -25.37
CA ILE A 181 12.58 39.19 -24.49
C ILE A 181 11.21 39.85 -24.60
N ASP A 182 10.15 39.04 -24.69
CA ASP A 182 8.78 39.53 -24.77
C ASP A 182 8.12 39.72 -23.38
N GLU A 183 6.91 40.27 -23.37
CA GLU A 183 6.13 40.52 -22.14
C GLU A 183 5.77 39.25 -21.38
N THR A 184 5.78 38.08 -22.04
CA THR A 184 5.53 36.78 -21.41
C THR A 184 6.78 36.19 -20.76
N GLY A 185 7.95 36.80 -20.96
CA GLY A 185 9.24 36.30 -20.50
C GLY A 185 9.91 35.33 -21.46
N LEU A 186 9.50 35.25 -22.73
CA LEU A 186 10.18 34.43 -23.74
C LEU A 186 11.39 35.17 -24.29
N PHE A 187 12.58 34.77 -23.84
CA PHE A 187 13.85 35.29 -24.33
C PHE A 187 14.20 34.63 -25.67
N THR A 188 14.69 35.40 -26.65
CA THR A 188 15.26 34.94 -27.92
C THR A 188 16.71 35.41 -28.00
N ALA A 189 17.66 34.47 -28.04
CA ALA A 189 19.08 34.75 -28.10
C ALA A 189 19.47 35.42 -29.42
N GLY A 190 20.36 36.41 -29.34
CA GLY A 190 20.99 37.02 -30.51
C GLY A 190 21.95 36.06 -31.23
N GLU A 191 22.53 36.52 -32.34
CA GLU A 191 23.48 35.73 -33.13
C GLU A 191 24.89 35.70 -32.52
N THR A 192 25.18 36.61 -31.59
CA THR A 192 26.52 36.80 -31.01
C THR A 192 26.69 36.00 -29.73
N GLU A 193 27.79 35.25 -29.62
CA GLU A 193 28.18 34.58 -28.38
C GLU A 193 28.56 35.59 -27.28
N GLY A 194 28.30 35.25 -26.04
CA GLY A 194 28.66 36.09 -24.90
C GLY A 194 27.74 35.88 -23.71
N LYS A 195 27.90 36.71 -22.68
CA LYS A 195 27.03 36.72 -21.51
C LYS A 195 26.17 37.97 -21.49
N CYS A 196 24.90 37.82 -21.15
CA CYS A 196 23.97 38.91 -20.88
C CYS A 196 23.14 38.60 -19.63
N MET A 197 22.41 39.59 -19.14
CA MET A 197 21.46 39.45 -18.05
C MET A 197 20.04 39.65 -18.58
N VAL A 198 19.18 38.68 -18.31
CA VAL A 198 17.73 38.88 -18.38
C VAL A 198 17.30 39.54 -17.08
N VAL A 199 16.67 40.70 -17.21
CA VAL A 199 16.25 41.55 -16.10
C VAL A 199 14.73 41.54 -16.03
N CYS A 200 14.20 41.14 -14.86
CA CYS A 200 12.79 41.19 -14.53
C CYS A 200 12.56 42.27 -13.47
N LYS A 201 11.60 43.16 -13.71
CA LYS A 201 11.22 44.25 -12.80
C LYS A 201 9.74 44.21 -12.46
N ALA A 202 9.43 44.55 -11.22
CA ALA A 202 8.07 44.78 -10.76
C ALA A 202 8.12 45.83 -9.64
N GLY A 203 7.44 46.97 -9.84
CA GLY A 203 7.55 48.12 -8.95
C GLY A 203 8.99 48.64 -8.85
N ASP A 204 9.51 48.72 -7.63
CA ASP A 204 10.89 49.12 -7.31
C ASP A 204 11.86 47.93 -7.19
N LYS A 205 11.39 46.69 -7.43
CA LYS A 205 12.19 45.47 -7.31
C LYS A 205 12.72 45.02 -8.66
N GLU A 206 13.91 44.42 -8.64
CA GLU A 206 14.60 43.90 -9.81
C GLU A 206 15.24 42.55 -9.49
N LYS A 207 15.13 41.60 -10.43
CA LYS A 207 15.89 40.34 -10.42
C LYS A 207 16.62 40.18 -11.75
N GLN A 208 17.90 39.84 -11.67
CA GLN A 208 18.74 39.56 -12.83
C GLN A 208 19.08 38.07 -12.89
N VAL A 209 19.06 37.51 -14.10
CA VAL A 209 19.45 36.13 -14.40
C VAL A 209 20.53 36.15 -15.48
N SER A 210 21.69 35.56 -15.18
CA SER A 210 22.78 35.44 -16.16
C SER A 210 22.40 34.44 -17.24
N VAL A 211 22.47 34.88 -18.50
CA VAL A 211 22.32 34.06 -19.69
C VAL A 211 23.64 34.04 -20.45
N GLN A 212 24.07 32.87 -20.92
CA GLN A 212 25.26 32.72 -21.74
C GLN A 212 24.87 32.12 -23.10
N ILE A 213 25.23 32.86 -24.15
CA ILE A 213 25.03 32.50 -25.55
C ILE A 213 26.30 31.89 -26.09
N SER A 214 26.20 30.66 -26.61
CA SER A 214 27.36 29.93 -27.13
C SER A 214 26.97 28.99 -28.27
N THR A 215 27.83 28.89 -29.28
CA THR A 215 27.79 27.90 -30.34
C THR A 215 28.76 26.75 -30.04
N GLY A 216 28.47 25.56 -30.59
CA GLY A 216 29.44 24.46 -30.65
C GLY A 216 29.11 23.22 -29.82
N SER A 217 30.10 22.34 -29.67
CA SER A 217 30.03 20.99 -29.08
C SER A 217 29.47 20.94 -27.65
N PHE A 218 29.44 22.08 -26.96
CA PHE A 218 28.91 22.20 -25.60
C PHE A 218 27.38 22.16 -25.54
N CYS A 219 26.68 22.58 -26.59
CA CYS A 219 25.21 22.45 -26.69
C CYS A 219 24.78 20.98 -26.85
N ILE A 220 25.64 20.15 -27.47
CA ILE A 220 25.42 18.69 -27.57
C ILE A 220 25.64 18.03 -26.21
N ALA A 221 26.64 18.48 -25.44
CA ALA A 221 26.87 18.01 -24.08
C ALA A 221 25.70 18.35 -23.15
N LEU A 222 25.20 19.59 -23.17
CA LEU A 222 24.01 20.01 -22.41
C LEU A 222 22.73 19.27 -22.85
N ALA A 223 22.52 19.09 -24.16
CA ALA A 223 21.40 18.28 -24.64
C ALA A 223 21.53 16.81 -24.21
N GLY A 224 22.75 16.28 -24.16
CA GLY A 224 23.05 14.95 -23.64
C GLY A 224 22.80 14.84 -22.13
N GLU A 225 23.25 15.81 -21.35
CA GLU A 225 23.02 15.87 -19.90
C GLU A 225 21.54 16.03 -19.57
N GLN A 226 20.82 16.89 -20.30
CA GLN A 226 19.37 17.03 -20.16
C GLN A 226 18.63 15.75 -20.54
N LEU A 227 19.03 15.10 -21.64
CA LEU A 227 18.45 13.80 -22.04
C LEU A 227 18.69 12.72 -20.98
N VAL A 228 19.87 12.70 -20.36
CA VAL A 228 20.20 11.78 -19.26
C VAL A 228 19.35 12.10 -18.03
N ALA A 229 19.19 13.38 -17.67
CA ALA A 229 18.36 13.81 -16.54
C ALA A 229 16.87 13.50 -16.77
N ASP A 230 16.34 13.76 -17.98
CA ASP A 230 14.98 13.45 -18.38
C ASP A 230 14.74 11.93 -18.37
N SER A 231 15.72 11.14 -18.84
CA SER A 231 15.68 9.68 -18.80
C SER A 231 15.71 9.14 -17.37
N GLN A 232 16.57 9.68 -16.50
CA GLN A 232 16.61 9.31 -15.08
C GLN A 232 15.32 9.69 -14.36
N THR A 233 14.73 10.84 -14.69
CA THR A 233 13.44 11.29 -14.13
C THR A 233 12.29 10.42 -14.62
N ALA A 234 12.26 10.09 -15.92
CA ALA A 234 11.29 9.17 -16.49
C ALA A 234 11.42 7.78 -15.87
N TRP A 235 12.65 7.29 -15.67
CA TRP A 235 12.91 6.03 -15.00
C TRP A 235 12.50 6.06 -13.53
N ALA A 236 12.85 7.11 -12.78
CA ALA A 236 12.44 7.26 -11.38
C ALA A 236 10.92 7.30 -11.25
N ASN A 237 10.23 8.06 -12.11
CA ASN A 237 8.77 8.13 -12.17
C ASN A 237 8.15 6.79 -12.58
N PHE A 238 8.78 6.06 -13.51
CA PHE A 238 8.35 4.73 -13.91
C PHE A 238 8.48 3.74 -12.76
N VAL A 239 9.63 3.70 -12.09
CA VAL A 239 9.92 2.81 -10.94
C VAL A 239 9.05 3.13 -9.73
N GLN A 240 8.79 4.41 -9.47
CA GLN A 240 7.92 4.85 -8.37
C GLN A 240 6.43 4.81 -8.76
N SER A 241 6.09 4.47 -10.00
CA SER A 241 4.71 4.43 -10.46
C SER A 241 3.93 3.34 -9.72
N PRO A 242 2.81 3.67 -9.06
CA PRO A 242 1.89 2.66 -8.53
C PRO A 242 1.38 1.69 -9.60
N ARG A 243 1.39 2.14 -10.87
CA ARG A 243 1.01 1.35 -12.03
C ARG A 243 2.06 0.27 -12.35
N LEU A 244 3.35 0.54 -12.13
CA LEU A 244 4.40 -0.47 -12.31
C LEU A 244 4.26 -1.59 -11.29
N ALA A 245 4.05 -1.25 -10.01
CA ALA A 245 3.74 -2.26 -8.98
C ALA A 245 2.49 -3.06 -9.39
N LYS A 246 1.41 -2.41 -9.80
CA LYS A 246 0.19 -3.08 -10.25
C LYS A 246 0.40 -3.99 -11.48
N ILE A 247 1.22 -3.59 -12.45
CA ILE A 247 1.57 -4.39 -13.63
C ILE A 247 2.46 -5.57 -13.25
N LEU A 248 3.50 -5.34 -12.43
CA LEU A 248 4.35 -6.40 -11.92
C LEU A 248 3.53 -7.45 -11.17
N ASN A 249 2.58 -7.02 -10.34
CA ASN A 249 1.79 -7.91 -9.50
C ASN A 249 0.70 -8.64 -10.27
N ASN A 250 -0.03 -7.93 -11.14
CA ASN A 250 -1.24 -8.48 -11.76
C ASN A 250 -0.99 -9.07 -13.15
N GLN A 251 0.12 -8.71 -13.81
CA GLN A 251 0.38 -9.10 -15.21
C GLN A 251 1.69 -9.85 -15.39
N LEU A 252 2.71 -9.63 -14.54
CA LEU A 252 4.03 -10.26 -14.68
C LEU A 252 4.38 -11.24 -13.55
N MET A 253 3.71 -11.16 -12.39
CA MET A 253 3.87 -12.07 -11.25
C MET A 253 2.51 -12.58 -10.74
N PRO A 254 1.79 -13.43 -11.50
CA PRO A 254 0.62 -14.17 -11.00
C PRO A 254 0.93 -15.09 -9.80
N SER A 255 2.20 -15.18 -9.40
CA SER A 255 2.71 -16.03 -8.34
C SER A 255 2.03 -15.82 -6.99
N ALA A 256 1.58 -14.62 -6.62
CA ALA A 256 0.87 -14.43 -5.35
C ALA A 256 -0.48 -15.16 -5.32
N GLY A 257 -1.23 -15.12 -6.42
CA GLY A 257 -2.49 -15.86 -6.56
C GLY A 257 -2.26 -17.37 -6.64
N ILE A 258 -1.21 -17.80 -7.34
CA ILE A 258 -0.83 -19.22 -7.43
C ILE A 258 -0.37 -19.75 -6.06
N ILE A 259 0.43 -18.99 -5.32
CA ILE A 259 0.86 -19.37 -3.96
C ILE A 259 -0.38 -19.55 -3.08
N ALA A 260 -1.32 -18.59 -3.12
CA ALA A 260 -2.51 -18.68 -2.31
C ALA A 260 -3.34 -19.91 -2.67
N PHE A 261 -3.62 -20.09 -3.96
CA PHE A 261 -4.33 -21.24 -4.50
C PHE A 261 -3.67 -22.58 -4.11
N VAL A 262 -2.36 -22.75 -4.31
CA VAL A 262 -1.67 -24.00 -3.98
C VAL A 262 -1.75 -24.30 -2.48
N PHE A 263 -1.56 -23.29 -1.63
CA PHE A 263 -1.66 -23.46 -0.18
C PHE A 263 -3.08 -23.81 0.25
N GLU A 264 -4.08 -23.05 -0.19
CA GLU A 264 -5.49 -23.26 0.13
C GLU A 264 -5.93 -24.66 -0.27
N GLU A 265 -5.82 -25.02 -1.57
CA GLU A 265 -6.25 -26.31 -2.10
C GLU A 265 -5.53 -27.50 -1.43
N THR A 266 -4.22 -27.38 -1.20
CA THR A 266 -3.47 -28.47 -0.57
C THR A 266 -3.88 -28.65 0.88
N ILE A 267 -3.96 -27.56 1.64
CA ILE A 267 -4.37 -27.60 3.05
C ILE A 267 -5.78 -28.18 3.16
N ASP A 268 -6.68 -27.75 2.28
CA ASP A 268 -8.07 -28.18 2.25
C ASP A 268 -8.22 -29.69 2.10
N GLN A 269 -7.60 -30.23 1.05
CA GLN A 269 -7.74 -31.62 0.72
C GLN A 269 -6.97 -32.48 1.73
N VAL A 270 -5.74 -32.11 2.07
CA VAL A 270 -4.85 -32.92 2.91
C VAL A 270 -5.30 -32.95 4.36
N MET A 271 -5.79 -31.83 4.91
CA MET A 271 -6.13 -31.71 6.32
C MET A 271 -7.62 -31.91 6.60
N ARG A 272 -8.30 -32.68 5.76
CA ARG A 272 -9.70 -33.09 5.93
C ARG A 272 -9.88 -33.97 7.17
N LYS A 273 -10.29 -33.37 8.28
CA LYS A 273 -10.26 -33.99 9.62
C LYS A 273 -11.15 -35.22 9.72
N GLU A 274 -12.29 -35.22 9.06
CA GLU A 274 -13.27 -36.31 9.04
C GLU A 274 -12.64 -37.63 8.61
N LEU A 275 -11.66 -37.55 7.71
CA LEU A 275 -10.94 -38.70 7.20
C LEU A 275 -10.16 -39.42 8.30
N PHE A 276 -9.60 -38.69 9.26
CA PHE A 276 -8.77 -39.27 10.32
C PHE A 276 -9.59 -39.92 11.44
N TYR A 277 -10.91 -39.75 11.46
CA TYR A 277 -11.80 -40.41 12.42
C TYR A 277 -12.33 -41.76 11.96
N VAL A 278 -12.03 -42.16 10.72
CA VAL A 278 -12.32 -43.49 10.19
C VAL A 278 -11.02 -44.28 10.06
N GLU A 279 -11.10 -45.62 10.11
CA GLU A 279 -9.92 -46.47 9.99
C GLU A 279 -9.12 -46.16 8.71
N PRO A 280 -7.78 -46.28 8.72
CA PRO A 280 -6.97 -46.13 7.51
C PRO A 280 -7.44 -47.03 6.37
N GLY A 281 -7.69 -46.45 5.21
CA GLY A 281 -8.33 -47.17 4.11
C GLY A 281 -8.62 -46.31 2.89
N ARG A 282 -9.39 -46.87 1.95
CA ARG A 282 -9.80 -46.19 0.72
C ARG A 282 -11.27 -45.79 0.79
N TYR A 283 -11.56 -44.53 0.51
CA TYR A 283 -12.88 -43.92 0.65
C TYR A 283 -13.22 -43.06 -0.57
N THR A 284 -14.52 -43.00 -0.89
CA THR A 284 -15.13 -41.95 -1.72
C THR A 284 -15.86 -40.98 -0.81
N GLU A 285 -16.26 -39.82 -1.33
CA GLU A 285 -17.09 -38.87 -0.58
C GLU A 285 -18.35 -39.51 0.01
N GLU A 286 -19.14 -40.19 -0.83
CA GLU A 286 -20.36 -40.88 -0.41
C GLU A 286 -20.09 -41.95 0.66
N GLY A 287 -19.06 -42.79 0.46
CA GLY A 287 -18.72 -43.85 1.42
C GLY A 287 -18.22 -43.32 2.76
N LEU A 288 -17.49 -42.20 2.75
CA LEU A 288 -17.06 -41.53 3.98
C LEU A 288 -18.28 -40.98 4.75
N TRP A 289 -19.21 -40.35 4.03
CA TRP A 289 -20.44 -39.84 4.62
C TRP A 289 -21.28 -40.95 5.25
N GLU A 290 -21.49 -42.08 4.57
CA GLU A 290 -22.26 -43.21 5.12
C GLU A 290 -21.71 -43.69 6.48
N ILE A 291 -20.38 -43.75 6.62
CA ILE A 291 -19.73 -44.16 7.87
C ILE A 291 -19.94 -43.13 8.97
N ILE A 292 -19.72 -41.85 8.68
CA ILE A 292 -19.83 -40.76 9.66
C ILE A 292 -21.28 -40.62 10.15
N TRP A 293 -22.24 -40.56 9.21
CA TRP A 293 -23.66 -40.45 9.54
C TRP A 293 -24.22 -41.73 10.18
N GLY A 294 -23.63 -42.89 9.86
CA GLY A 294 -23.90 -44.19 10.46
C GLY A 294 -23.30 -44.39 11.86
N GLY A 295 -22.54 -43.41 12.39
CA GLY A 295 -21.93 -43.49 13.72
C GLY A 295 -20.68 -44.39 13.78
N GLY A 296 -20.04 -44.66 12.64
CA GLY A 296 -18.79 -45.42 12.54
C GLY A 296 -17.52 -44.60 12.74
N ALA A 297 -17.64 -43.30 13.00
CA ALA A 297 -16.50 -42.43 13.34
C ALA A 297 -16.03 -42.69 14.79
N SER A 298 -14.71 -42.76 14.97
CA SER A 298 -14.05 -42.86 16.27
C SER A 298 -14.19 -41.56 17.09
N ASP A 299 -14.02 -41.64 18.40
CA ASP A 299 -13.89 -40.45 19.27
C ASP A 299 -12.50 -39.80 19.19
N THR A 300 -11.50 -40.56 18.75
CA THR A 300 -10.09 -40.12 18.62
C THR A 300 -9.58 -40.37 17.21
N PRO A 301 -8.81 -39.44 16.62
CA PRO A 301 -8.30 -39.61 15.27
C PRO A 301 -7.22 -40.70 15.22
N TYR A 302 -7.25 -41.52 14.17
CA TYR A 302 -6.27 -42.56 13.90
C TYR A 302 -4.99 -41.99 13.30
N GLU A 303 -3.90 -42.76 13.42
CA GLU A 303 -2.68 -42.61 12.63
C GLU A 303 -2.66 -43.71 11.56
N GLY A 304 -2.16 -43.40 10.37
CA GLY A 304 -2.17 -44.33 9.24
C GLY A 304 -2.24 -43.65 7.89
N THR A 305 -2.64 -44.39 6.86
CA THR A 305 -2.71 -43.91 5.47
C THR A 305 -4.11 -44.05 4.90
N TRP A 306 -4.60 -42.98 4.28
CA TRP A 306 -5.89 -42.94 3.60
C TRP A 306 -5.71 -42.66 2.11
N THR A 307 -6.61 -43.22 1.31
CA THR A 307 -6.83 -42.81 -0.08
C THR A 307 -8.26 -42.30 -0.21
N TYR A 308 -8.43 -41.02 -0.52
CA TYR A 308 -9.72 -40.36 -0.62
C TYR A 308 -9.98 -39.83 -2.03
N ILE A 309 -11.18 -40.05 -2.55
CA ILE A 309 -11.60 -39.63 -3.89
C ILE A 309 -12.89 -38.83 -3.78
N THR A 310 -12.89 -37.59 -4.31
CA THR A 310 -14.06 -36.72 -4.31
C THR A 310 -14.22 -36.02 -5.65
N GLU A 311 -15.46 -35.80 -6.04
CA GLU A 311 -15.79 -35.03 -7.24
C GLU A 311 -15.91 -33.56 -6.87
N ASP A 312 -15.41 -32.69 -7.73
CA ASP A 312 -15.64 -31.26 -7.69
C ASP A 312 -16.78 -30.92 -8.65
N TRP A 313 -17.84 -30.30 -8.14
CA TRP A 313 -19.08 -30.12 -8.90
C TRP A 313 -19.91 -28.94 -8.38
N ALA A 314 -20.77 -28.40 -9.24
CA ALA A 314 -21.80 -27.43 -8.88
C ALA A 314 -23.14 -27.75 -9.55
N TYR A 315 -24.21 -27.14 -9.06
CA TYR A 315 -25.49 -27.10 -9.77
C TYR A 315 -25.49 -25.95 -10.75
N GLU A 316 -26.00 -26.19 -11.95
CA GLU A 316 -26.13 -25.15 -12.97
C GLU A 316 -27.28 -24.18 -12.62
N ASP A 317 -27.04 -22.87 -12.76
CA ASP A 317 -28.03 -21.84 -12.41
C ASP A 317 -29.35 -22.05 -13.18
N GLY A 318 -30.40 -22.47 -12.47
CA GLY A 318 -31.75 -22.64 -13.01
C GLY A 318 -32.13 -24.07 -13.42
N THR A 319 -31.22 -25.04 -13.34
CA THR A 319 -31.48 -26.47 -13.52
C THR A 319 -30.93 -27.24 -12.31
N PHE A 320 -31.67 -28.21 -11.77
CA PHE A 320 -31.13 -29.11 -10.72
C PHE A 320 -30.15 -30.15 -11.31
N GLU A 321 -29.37 -29.76 -12.31
CA GLU A 321 -28.41 -30.63 -12.99
C GLU A 321 -27.02 -30.44 -12.38
N ARG A 322 -26.42 -31.57 -12.00
CA ARG A 322 -25.10 -31.65 -11.38
C ARG A 322 -24.03 -31.64 -12.49
N VAL A 323 -23.15 -30.64 -12.47
CA VAL A 323 -22.01 -30.52 -13.40
C VAL A 323 -20.72 -30.81 -12.65
N VAL A 324 -19.99 -31.83 -13.09
CA VAL A 324 -18.68 -32.20 -12.52
C VAL A 324 -17.56 -31.47 -13.26
N PHE A 325 -16.75 -30.71 -12.52
CA PHE A 325 -15.60 -29.97 -13.03
C PHE A 325 -14.32 -30.80 -13.01
N GLY A 326 -14.20 -31.70 -12.04
CA GLY A 326 -13.02 -32.56 -11.90
C GLY A 326 -13.14 -33.56 -10.77
N THR A 327 -12.06 -34.29 -10.53
CA THR A 327 -11.96 -35.30 -9.48
C THR A 327 -10.65 -35.14 -8.73
N TRP A 328 -10.76 -34.95 -7.42
CA TRP A 328 -9.63 -35.00 -6.50
C TRP A 328 -9.33 -36.44 -6.09
N THR A 329 -8.07 -36.80 -6.09
CA THR A 329 -7.55 -38.06 -5.53
C THR A 329 -6.43 -37.71 -4.57
N LEU A 330 -6.65 -37.96 -3.28
CA LEU A 330 -5.70 -37.75 -2.20
C LEU A 330 -5.20 -39.10 -1.69
N MET A 331 -3.90 -39.22 -1.51
CA MET A 331 -3.28 -40.20 -0.62
C MET A 331 -2.57 -39.43 0.50
N VAL A 332 -2.96 -39.64 1.75
CA VAL A 332 -2.38 -38.92 2.91
C VAL A 332 -2.02 -39.91 4.01
N THR A 333 -0.84 -39.72 4.61
CA THR A 333 -0.41 -40.42 5.83
C THR A 333 -0.34 -39.42 6.97
N ARG A 334 -0.98 -39.74 8.10
CA ARG A 334 -0.95 -38.95 9.34
C ARG A 334 -0.20 -39.73 10.43
N GLU A 335 0.73 -39.06 11.09
CA GLU A 335 1.46 -39.52 12.28
C GLU A 335 1.47 -38.39 13.32
N VAL A 336 1.38 -38.73 14.61
CA VAL A 336 1.49 -37.76 15.71
C VAL A 336 2.88 -37.85 16.31
N VAL A 337 3.66 -36.78 16.20
CA VAL A 337 5.02 -36.70 16.73
C VAL A 337 5.11 -35.59 17.78
N GLY A 338 5.17 -35.98 19.05
CA GLY A 338 5.15 -35.03 20.16
C GLY A 338 3.79 -34.35 20.27
N GLU A 339 3.77 -33.03 20.12
CA GLU A 339 2.53 -32.20 20.16
C GLU A 339 2.06 -31.78 18.75
N ASN A 340 2.63 -32.37 17.70
CA ASN A 340 2.34 -32.00 16.31
C ASN A 340 1.78 -33.18 15.50
N ASP A 341 0.91 -32.84 14.57
CA ASP A 341 0.47 -33.70 13.49
C ASP A 341 1.41 -33.57 12.29
N HIS A 342 1.87 -34.71 11.78
CA HIS A 342 2.71 -34.83 10.60
C HIS A 342 1.92 -35.51 9.49
N PHE A 343 1.72 -34.80 8.39
CA PHE A 343 1.05 -35.26 7.19
C PHE A 343 2.04 -35.41 6.05
N THR A 344 2.05 -36.54 5.36
CA THR A 344 2.73 -36.72 4.07
C THR A 344 1.69 -37.08 3.02
N PHE A 345 1.70 -36.43 1.86
CA PHE A 345 0.62 -36.58 0.87
C PHE A 345 1.07 -36.61 -0.59
N ASP A 346 0.26 -37.26 -1.44
CA ASP A 346 0.21 -37.17 -2.91
C ASP A 346 -1.26 -36.82 -3.27
N LEU A 347 -1.47 -35.66 -3.86
CA LEU A 347 -2.77 -35.11 -4.19
C LEU A 347 -2.82 -34.79 -5.69
N ARG A 348 -3.92 -35.18 -6.34
CA ARG A 348 -4.12 -34.97 -7.78
C ARG A 348 -5.51 -34.42 -8.05
N TYR A 349 -5.59 -33.41 -8.89
CA TYR A 349 -6.86 -32.92 -9.43
C TYR A 349 -6.93 -33.23 -10.92
N LYS A 350 -7.83 -34.13 -11.29
CA LYS A 350 -8.10 -34.45 -12.68
C LYS A 350 -9.27 -33.63 -13.19
N LYS A 351 -9.01 -32.71 -14.12
CA LYS A 351 -10.00 -31.81 -14.72
C LYS A 351 -10.88 -32.56 -15.73
N ALA A 352 -12.02 -31.96 -16.08
CA ALA A 352 -12.95 -32.49 -17.08
C ALA A 352 -12.35 -32.67 -18.48
N ASP A 353 -11.28 -31.93 -18.81
CA ASP A 353 -10.53 -32.02 -20.07
C ASP A 353 -9.37 -33.04 -20.04
N ASP A 354 -9.33 -33.91 -19.01
CA ASP A 354 -8.31 -34.95 -18.79
C ASP A 354 -6.93 -34.42 -18.36
N GLU A 355 -6.78 -33.10 -18.21
CA GLU A 355 -5.59 -32.50 -17.60
C GLU A 355 -5.51 -32.83 -16.11
N THR A 356 -4.29 -32.91 -15.57
CA THR A 356 -4.08 -33.27 -14.15
C THR A 356 -3.11 -32.32 -13.48
N ASP A 357 -3.57 -31.66 -12.42
CA ASP A 357 -2.71 -30.93 -11.50
C ASP A 357 -2.23 -31.89 -10.41
N THR A 358 -0.96 -31.78 -10.01
CA THR A 358 -0.35 -32.65 -8.98
C THR A 358 0.27 -31.83 -7.88
N TYR A 359 0.10 -32.28 -6.63
CA TYR A 359 0.65 -31.69 -5.43
C TYR A 359 1.20 -32.82 -4.55
N GLU A 360 2.40 -32.66 -4.01
CA GLU A 360 2.99 -33.64 -3.10
C GLU A 360 3.82 -32.95 -2.04
N GLY A 361 3.95 -33.58 -0.87
CA GLY A 361 4.87 -33.10 0.15
C GLY A 361 4.43 -33.41 1.57
N MET A 362 4.73 -32.48 2.47
CA MET A 362 4.55 -32.65 3.91
C MET A 362 3.94 -31.41 4.55
N LEU A 363 3.03 -31.63 5.49
CA LEU A 363 2.48 -30.59 6.36
C LEU A 363 2.70 -31.00 7.82
N ILE A 364 3.24 -30.09 8.63
CA ILE A 364 3.41 -30.24 10.07
C ILE A 364 2.66 -29.09 10.73
N GLN A 365 1.84 -29.40 11.73
CA GLN A 365 1.12 -28.39 12.49
C GLN A 365 0.89 -28.84 13.94
N PRO A 366 0.58 -27.93 14.87
CA PRO A 366 0.19 -28.29 16.23
C PRO A 366 -1.03 -29.20 16.22
N SER A 367 -1.00 -30.26 17.03
CA SER A 367 -2.14 -31.15 17.17
C SER A 367 -3.31 -30.42 17.79
N LEU A 368 -4.43 -30.43 17.08
CA LEU A 368 -5.65 -29.77 17.52
C LEU A 368 -6.42 -30.69 18.47
N ASN A 369 -6.82 -30.15 19.63
CA ASN A 369 -7.77 -30.85 20.47
C ASN A 369 -9.17 -30.69 19.86
N LEU A 370 -9.68 -31.79 19.32
CA LEU A 370 -10.96 -31.87 18.64
C LEU A 370 -12.06 -32.49 19.52
N SER A 371 -11.71 -32.95 20.72
CA SER A 371 -12.65 -33.64 21.63
C SER A 371 -13.64 -32.68 22.29
N GLU A 372 -13.21 -31.44 22.54
CA GLU A 372 -13.97 -30.38 23.18
C GLU A 372 -13.85 -29.09 22.36
N PRO A 373 -14.85 -28.76 21.52
CA PRO A 373 -14.80 -27.55 20.73
C PRO A 373 -14.96 -26.30 21.61
N GLU A 374 -13.98 -25.41 21.52
CA GLU A 374 -13.92 -24.13 22.23
C GLU A 374 -13.67 -23.00 21.21
N PRO A 375 -14.72 -22.36 20.67
CA PRO A 375 -14.58 -21.23 19.77
C PRO A 375 -13.74 -20.11 20.39
N GLY A 376 -12.79 -19.57 19.61
CA GLY A 376 -11.82 -18.57 20.04
C GLY A 376 -10.57 -19.13 20.72
N LYS A 377 -10.50 -20.45 20.98
CA LYS A 377 -9.29 -21.10 21.51
C LYS A 377 -8.19 -21.12 20.46
N ALA A 378 -7.01 -20.68 20.88
CA ALA A 378 -5.81 -20.62 20.06
C ALA A 378 -4.90 -21.83 20.33
N TYR A 379 -4.38 -22.42 19.27
CA TYR A 379 -3.42 -23.51 19.25
C TYR A 379 -2.15 -23.01 18.59
N SER A 380 -1.13 -22.76 19.39
CA SER A 380 0.15 -22.23 18.91
C SER A 380 1.23 -23.30 18.94
N GLY A 381 2.06 -23.35 17.92
CA GLY A 381 3.22 -24.23 17.89
C GLY A 381 3.93 -24.22 16.54
N HIS A 382 4.86 -25.15 16.37
CA HIS A 382 5.65 -25.23 15.15
C HIS A 382 4.77 -25.64 13.96
N SER A 383 5.04 -25.05 12.80
CA SER A 383 4.39 -25.43 11.56
C SER A 383 5.35 -25.39 10.39
N GLU A 384 5.28 -26.44 9.57
CA GLU A 384 6.12 -26.60 8.40
C GLU A 384 5.27 -27.15 7.24
N TYR A 385 5.23 -26.41 6.14
CA TYR A 385 4.53 -26.80 4.93
C TYR A 385 5.56 -26.88 3.82
N GLN A 386 5.70 -28.04 3.20
CA GLN A 386 6.54 -28.27 2.03
C GLN A 386 5.67 -28.87 0.94
N ILE A 387 5.48 -28.14 -0.17
CA ILE A 387 4.55 -28.50 -1.25
C ILE A 387 5.28 -28.37 -2.57
N ASN A 388 5.49 -29.48 -3.27
CA ASN A 388 5.83 -29.49 -4.68
C ASN A 388 4.52 -29.54 -5.48
N PHE A 389 4.41 -28.71 -6.51
CA PHE A 389 3.20 -28.65 -7.33
C PHE A 389 3.54 -28.57 -8.82
N ALA A 390 2.64 -29.10 -9.64
CA ALA A 390 2.64 -28.91 -11.08
C ALA A 390 1.20 -28.78 -11.57
N ILE A 391 0.85 -27.58 -12.05
CA ILE A 391 -0.46 -27.30 -12.63
C ILE A 391 -0.38 -27.60 -14.12
N ALA A 392 -1.31 -28.42 -14.62
CA ALA A 392 -1.37 -28.75 -16.04
C ALA A 392 -1.54 -27.49 -16.89
N ASN A 393 -0.75 -27.41 -17.96
CA ASN A 393 -0.66 -26.23 -18.84
C ASN A 393 -0.44 -24.90 -18.10
N GLY A 394 0.20 -24.98 -16.93
CA GLY A 394 0.43 -23.88 -16.04
C GLY A 394 1.81 -23.97 -15.34
N PRO A 395 1.96 -23.25 -14.22
CA PRO A 395 3.21 -23.20 -13.49
C PRO A 395 3.46 -24.50 -12.69
N SER A 396 4.73 -24.82 -12.52
CA SER A 396 5.20 -25.85 -11.59
C SER A 396 6.27 -25.30 -10.66
N GLY A 397 6.45 -25.90 -9.49
CA GLY A 397 7.39 -25.37 -8.51
C GLY A 397 7.37 -26.07 -7.17
N ALA A 398 8.04 -25.44 -6.22
CA ALA A 398 8.10 -25.86 -4.83
C ALA A 398 7.86 -24.67 -3.90
N LEU A 399 7.06 -24.88 -2.85
CA LEU A 399 6.75 -23.91 -1.80
C LEU A 399 7.14 -24.50 -0.45
N GLN A 400 7.76 -23.68 0.39
CA GLN A 400 8.10 -24.02 1.76
C GLN A 400 7.74 -22.86 2.69
N LEU A 401 7.05 -23.17 3.78
CA LEU A 401 6.78 -22.27 4.89
C LEU A 401 7.20 -22.98 6.19
N VAL A 402 8.12 -22.38 6.95
CA VAL A 402 8.60 -22.94 8.23
C VAL A 402 8.57 -21.85 9.29
N GLY A 403 7.86 -22.09 10.38
CA GLY A 403 7.74 -21.11 11.44
C GLY A 403 6.91 -21.60 12.61
N ASP A 404 6.53 -20.68 13.47
CA ASP A 404 5.51 -20.91 14.48
C ASP A 404 4.19 -20.33 13.99
N SER A 405 3.11 -21.11 14.06
CA SER A 405 1.77 -20.66 13.73
C SER A 405 0.84 -20.74 14.93
N THR A 406 -0.20 -19.92 14.89
CA THR A 406 -1.34 -19.96 15.79
C THR A 406 -2.60 -20.21 14.97
N GLN A 407 -3.30 -21.28 15.28
CA GLN A 407 -4.60 -21.61 14.72
C GLN A 407 -5.70 -21.30 15.72
N MET A 408 -6.84 -20.80 15.28
CA MET A 408 -7.96 -20.46 16.13
C MET A 408 -9.20 -21.19 15.66
N MET A 409 -9.89 -21.85 16.59
CA MET A 409 -11.22 -22.39 16.31
C MET A 409 -12.23 -21.25 16.15
N ILE A 410 -13.04 -21.30 15.10
CA ILE A 410 -14.14 -20.37 14.83
C ILE A 410 -15.44 -21.13 14.62
N ILE A 411 -16.57 -20.43 14.71
CA ILE A 411 -17.86 -20.92 14.23
C ILE A 411 -17.94 -20.48 12.77
N GLU A 412 -18.07 -21.45 11.87
CA GLU A 412 -18.16 -21.21 10.42
C GLU A 412 -19.61 -20.94 10.01
N GLU A 413 -20.52 -21.85 10.35
CA GLU A 413 -21.93 -21.73 10.05
C GLU A 413 -22.80 -22.09 11.26
N GLU A 414 -23.94 -21.41 11.37
CA GLU A 414 -25.01 -21.73 12.32
C GLU A 414 -26.28 -21.94 11.50
N TYR A 415 -26.82 -23.16 11.53
CA TYR A 415 -28.08 -23.46 10.85
C TYR A 415 -29.06 -24.14 11.80
N TYR A 416 -30.34 -23.83 11.61
CA TYR A 416 -31.43 -24.36 12.42
C TYR A 416 -32.18 -25.43 11.62
N ASP A 417 -32.29 -26.63 12.19
CA ASP A 417 -33.05 -27.72 11.61
C ASP A 417 -34.48 -27.69 12.16
N GLU A 418 -35.42 -27.32 11.29
CA GLU A 418 -36.85 -27.24 11.64
C GLU A 418 -37.47 -28.61 11.95
N GLU A 419 -36.94 -29.71 11.40
CA GLU A 419 -37.47 -31.06 11.61
C GLU A 419 -37.15 -31.58 13.01
N TYR A 420 -35.98 -31.21 13.53
CA TYR A 420 -35.50 -31.64 14.85
C TYR A 420 -35.62 -30.57 15.94
N ASP A 421 -36.00 -29.32 15.61
CA ASP A 421 -36.04 -28.18 16.55
C ASP A 421 -34.69 -28.00 17.25
N GLU A 422 -33.61 -28.13 16.48
CA GLU A 422 -32.23 -28.10 16.96
C GLU A 422 -31.38 -27.14 16.11
N THR A 423 -30.58 -26.31 16.78
CA THR A 423 -29.55 -25.48 16.14
C THR A 423 -28.23 -26.26 16.08
N TYR A 424 -27.62 -26.26 14.91
CA TYR A 424 -26.35 -26.88 14.62
C TYR A 424 -25.28 -25.81 14.37
N LEU A 425 -24.11 -26.01 14.97
CA LEU A 425 -22.93 -25.17 14.79
C LEU A 425 -21.85 -25.95 14.06
N GLU A 426 -21.34 -25.40 12.97
CA GLU A 426 -20.17 -25.88 12.25
C GLU A 426 -18.94 -25.10 12.72
N TYR A 427 -17.83 -25.82 12.96
CA TYR A 427 -16.61 -25.24 13.50
C TYR A 427 -15.47 -25.44 12.52
N ASP A 428 -14.68 -24.38 12.33
CA ASP A 428 -13.47 -24.43 11.51
C ASP A 428 -12.25 -23.94 12.32
N TYR A 429 -11.04 -24.18 11.81
CA TYR A 429 -9.80 -23.70 12.36
C TYR A 429 -9.05 -22.87 11.35
N ILE A 430 -8.97 -21.57 11.62
CA ILE A 430 -8.24 -20.64 10.77
C ILE A 430 -6.84 -20.39 11.33
N MET A 431 -5.86 -20.34 10.44
CA MET A 431 -4.51 -19.88 10.79
C MET A 431 -4.55 -18.35 10.97
N VAL A 432 -4.43 -17.88 12.22
CA VAL A 432 -4.56 -16.44 12.55
C VAL A 432 -3.23 -15.70 12.56
N GLU A 433 -2.14 -16.39 12.83
CA GLU A 433 -0.80 -15.82 12.84
C GLU A 433 0.22 -16.88 12.46
N THR A 434 1.18 -16.54 11.60
CA THR A 434 2.36 -17.36 11.33
C THR A 434 3.59 -16.49 11.27
N THR A 435 4.59 -16.81 12.09
CA THR A 435 5.88 -16.15 12.14
C THR A 435 6.97 -17.11 11.74
N GLY A 436 7.63 -16.84 10.61
CA GLY A 436 8.62 -17.78 10.08
C GLY A 436 9.23 -17.32 8.76
N ASN A 437 9.89 -18.27 8.10
CA ASN A 437 10.47 -18.10 6.78
C ASN A 437 9.57 -18.77 5.74
N ALA A 438 9.27 -18.05 4.67
CA ALA A 438 8.64 -18.60 3.47
C ALA A 438 9.64 -18.51 2.31
N SER A 439 9.74 -19.59 1.54
CA SER A 439 10.58 -19.65 0.34
C SER A 439 9.91 -20.52 -0.71
N GLY A 440 10.19 -20.25 -1.98
CA GLY A 440 9.67 -21.09 -3.05
C GLY A 440 10.26 -20.70 -4.40
N ASN A 441 10.04 -21.57 -5.38
CA ASN A 441 10.38 -21.34 -6.77
C ASN A 441 9.21 -21.78 -7.66
N PHE A 442 9.08 -21.13 -8.81
CA PHE A 442 8.07 -21.47 -9.81
C PHE A 442 8.65 -21.28 -11.21
N THR A 443 8.26 -22.17 -12.12
CA THR A 443 8.57 -22.13 -13.54
C THR A 443 7.25 -22.05 -14.30
N TYR A 444 7.13 -21.09 -15.21
CA TYR A 444 6.04 -21.06 -16.18
C TYR A 444 6.54 -21.76 -17.44
N ASN A 445 5.82 -22.80 -17.88
CA ASN A 445 6.17 -23.59 -19.05
C ASN A 445 5.64 -22.98 -20.35
#